data_AF-A0A931E6L3-F1
#
_entry.id   AF-A0A931E6L3-F1
#
_cell.length_a   1.000
_cell.length_b   1.000
_cell.length_c   1.000
_cell.angle_alpha   90.00
_cell.angle_beta   90.00
_cell.angle_gamma   90.00
#
_symmetry.space_group_name_H-M   'P 1'
#
loop_
_entity.id
_entity.type
_entity.pdbx_description
1 polymer ?
#
loop_
_entity_poly.entity_id
_entity_poly.type
_entity_poly.pdbx_seq_one_letter_code
_entity_poly.pdbx_strand_id
1 'polypeptide(L)'
;MEPDQDTYYCDDCDTSVKGYHRFCHHCGAYLGTDAGRVDIFNNRHLRGALVFYTIYLFFCLTVRFTNWFTSYDSLFFVEISLAAVTVYFAWRNRATIKPVLKFNNFNVLVLLGVIAGSVAFSTVISLTIKQINVSIFQVDTSLFEPYRIYQFPVLVMIYSIAFMPAVFEEIAFRSVLYNYFNAFLDERMVVMITGFIFAAIHLNFFSLVWLIPFGILIGSLRRKYNTLWYGIIFHFVFNLTACLIDLYGQNVF
;
A
#
# COMPACT_ATOMS: atom_id res chain seq x y z
N MET A 1 27.52 12.86 -0.13
CA MET A 1 28.10 11.97 -1.15
C MET A 1 27.84 10.56 -0.64
N GLU A 2 26.81 9.90 -1.16
CA GLU A 2 26.53 8.49 -0.84
C GLU A 2 27.57 7.65 -1.59
N PRO A 3 28.22 6.67 -0.94
CA PRO A 3 29.21 5.84 -1.61
C PRO A 3 28.54 5.08 -2.75
N ASP A 4 29.29 4.95 -3.83
CA ASP A 4 28.92 4.31 -5.10
C ASP A 4 28.16 3.00 -4.86
N GLN A 5 27.03 2.83 -5.54
CA GLN A 5 26.36 1.53 -5.56
C GLN A 5 27.19 0.63 -6.47
N ASP A 6 28.25 0.02 -5.92
CA ASP A 6 28.96 -1.04 -6.61
C ASP A 6 27.93 -2.11 -7.01
N THR A 7 27.66 -2.20 -8.31
CA THR A 7 26.86 -3.28 -8.89
C THR A 7 27.72 -4.53 -8.90
N TYR A 8 27.38 -5.49 -8.04
CA TYR A 8 28.06 -6.79 -7.99
C TYR A 8 27.37 -7.74 -8.97
N TYR A 9 28.07 -8.76 -9.43
CA TYR A 9 27.54 -9.82 -10.29
C TYR A 9 27.68 -11.16 -9.60
N CYS A 10 26.71 -12.05 -9.79
CA CYS A 10 26.80 -13.41 -9.29
C CYS A 10 27.75 -14.24 -10.16
N ASP A 11 28.79 -14.80 -9.56
CA ASP A 11 29.80 -15.59 -10.30
C ASP A 11 29.21 -16.81 -11.03
N ASP A 12 28.10 -17.37 -10.54
CA ASP A 12 27.50 -18.58 -11.11
C ASP A 12 26.52 -18.33 -12.26
N CYS A 13 25.84 -17.17 -12.29
CA CYS A 13 24.80 -16.91 -13.29
C CYS A 13 24.80 -15.49 -13.86
N ASP A 14 25.85 -14.72 -13.59
CA ASP A 14 26.14 -13.37 -14.10
C ASP A 14 25.00 -12.37 -13.89
N THR A 15 24.13 -12.63 -12.91
CA THR A 15 23.01 -11.76 -12.57
C THR A 15 23.48 -10.65 -11.66
N SER A 16 23.05 -9.41 -11.92
CA SER A 16 23.35 -8.26 -11.06
C SER A 16 22.79 -8.46 -9.65
N VAL A 17 23.63 -8.36 -8.63
CA VAL A 17 23.30 -8.53 -7.22
C VAL A 17 23.76 -7.32 -6.42
N LYS A 18 23.12 -7.06 -5.28
CA LYS A 18 23.53 -5.97 -4.38
C LYS A 18 24.55 -6.50 -3.38
N GLY A 19 25.50 -5.66 -2.95
CA GLY A 19 26.62 -6.08 -2.07
C GLY A 19 26.23 -6.64 -0.71
N TYR A 20 24.97 -6.45 -0.28
CA TYR A 20 24.44 -7.03 0.96
C TYR A 20 23.71 -8.37 0.76
N HIS A 21 23.57 -8.86 -0.48
CA HIS A 21 22.93 -10.14 -0.76
C HIS A 21 23.87 -11.30 -0.40
N ARG A 22 23.44 -12.18 0.51
CA ARG A 22 24.16 -13.43 0.84
C ARG A 22 23.92 -14.53 -0.19
N PHE A 23 22.81 -14.46 -0.92
CA PHE A 23 22.42 -15.44 -1.92
C PHE A 23 21.97 -14.74 -3.20
N CYS A 24 22.26 -15.34 -4.36
CA CYS A 24 21.77 -14.88 -5.63
C CYS A 24 20.26 -15.09 -5.73
N HIS A 25 19.53 -14.03 -6.07
CA HIS A 25 18.06 -14.07 -6.20
C HIS A 25 17.57 -14.81 -7.46
N HIS A 26 18.49 -15.20 -8.36
CA HIS A 26 18.20 -15.94 -9.58
C HIS A 26 18.53 -17.42 -9.44
N CYS A 27 19.81 -17.77 -9.19
CA CYS A 27 20.27 -19.16 -9.12
C CYS A 27 20.40 -19.73 -7.69
N GLY A 28 20.31 -18.91 -6.64
CA GLY A 28 20.47 -19.36 -5.25
C GLY A 28 21.92 -19.52 -4.78
N ALA A 29 22.91 -19.23 -5.64
CA ALA A 29 24.33 -19.25 -5.30
C ALA A 29 24.66 -18.43 -4.06
N TYR A 30 25.58 -18.91 -3.22
CA TYR A 30 26.07 -18.17 -2.07
C TYR A 30 27.09 -17.11 -2.51
N LEU A 31 26.85 -15.84 -2.18
CA LEU A 31 27.63 -14.69 -2.63
C LEU A 31 28.67 -14.20 -1.59
N GLY A 32 28.79 -14.88 -0.45
CA GLY A 32 29.74 -14.55 0.61
C GLY A 32 29.12 -14.08 1.92
N THR A 33 29.98 -13.93 2.93
CA THR A 33 29.63 -13.71 4.35
C THR A 33 29.46 -12.25 4.76
N ASP A 34 29.95 -11.30 3.96
CA ASP A 34 30.25 -9.94 4.43
C ASP A 34 29.05 -8.98 4.37
N ALA A 35 27.83 -9.52 4.33
CA ALA A 35 26.64 -8.73 4.58
C ALA A 35 26.62 -8.32 6.05
N GLY A 36 27.09 -7.10 6.33
CA GLY A 36 27.06 -6.46 7.64
C GLY A 36 25.68 -6.59 8.28
N ARG A 37 25.64 -6.88 9.57
CA ARG A 37 24.38 -7.05 10.30
C ARG A 37 23.58 -5.74 10.23
N VAL A 38 22.40 -5.77 9.65
CA VAL A 38 21.48 -4.62 9.67
C VAL A 38 20.75 -4.62 11.00
N ASP A 39 20.93 -3.56 11.78
CA ASP A 39 20.23 -3.34 13.05
C ASP A 39 19.65 -1.91 13.13
N ILE A 40 18.77 -1.69 14.09
CA ILE A 40 18.07 -0.41 14.29
C ILE A 40 19.07 0.70 14.64
N PHE A 41 20.17 0.41 15.30
CA PHE A 41 21.12 1.42 15.75
C PHE A 41 22.06 1.87 14.62
N ASN A 42 22.42 0.98 13.70
CA ASN A 42 23.33 1.27 12.59
C ASN A 42 22.62 1.69 11.29
N ASN A 43 21.35 1.29 11.07
CA ASN A 43 20.66 1.55 9.82
C ASN A 43 19.60 2.65 9.92
N ARG A 44 19.91 3.83 9.38
CA ARG A 44 18.99 4.99 9.35
C ARG A 44 17.69 4.72 8.59
N HIS A 45 17.71 3.86 7.57
CA HIS A 45 16.53 3.54 6.76
C HIS A 45 15.58 2.62 7.53
N LEU A 46 16.11 1.62 8.24
CA LEU A 46 15.33 0.78 9.14
C LEU A 46 14.69 1.61 10.27
N ARG A 47 15.44 2.51 10.90
CA ARG A 47 14.89 3.48 11.86
C ARG A 47 13.79 4.34 11.27
N GLY A 48 14.00 4.86 10.07
CA GLY A 48 13.00 5.66 9.35
C GLY A 48 11.71 4.89 9.10
N ALA A 49 11.82 3.65 8.61
CA ALA A 49 10.69 2.74 8.40
C ALA A 49 9.92 2.48 9.69
N LEU A 50 10.63 2.16 10.79
CA LEU A 50 10.01 1.87 12.08
C LEU A 50 9.28 3.10 12.64
N VAL A 51 9.92 4.27 12.67
CA VAL A 51 9.27 5.49 13.17
C VAL A 51 8.03 5.83 12.34
N PHE A 52 8.15 5.79 11.01
CA PHE A 52 7.04 6.05 10.10
C PHE A 52 5.87 5.09 10.36
N TYR A 53 6.16 3.79 10.40
CA TYR A 53 5.15 2.75 10.59
C TYR A 53 4.51 2.80 11.97
N THR A 54 5.27 3.08 13.03
CA THR A 54 4.74 3.23 14.39
C THR A 54 3.77 4.39 14.48
N ILE A 55 4.04 5.53 13.83
CA ILE A 55 3.11 6.66 13.79
C ILE A 55 1.81 6.26 13.09
N TYR A 56 1.90 5.61 11.93
CA TYR A 56 0.73 5.10 11.21
C TYR A 56 -0.10 4.14 12.06
N LEU A 57 0.56 3.13 12.63
CA LEU A 57 -0.09 2.12 13.46
C LEU A 57 -0.70 2.75 14.72
N PHE A 58 -0.09 3.76 15.31
CA PHE A 58 -0.65 4.50 16.44
C PHE A 58 -2.00 5.14 16.09
N PHE A 59 -2.11 5.82 14.95
CA PHE A 59 -3.40 6.36 14.49
C PHE A 59 -4.43 5.25 14.27
N CYS A 60 -4.08 4.17 13.56
CA CYS A 60 -4.99 3.05 13.29
C CYS A 60 -5.46 2.37 14.59
N LEU A 61 -4.56 2.13 15.55
CA LEU A 61 -4.89 1.54 16.84
C LEU A 61 -5.77 2.47 17.67
N THR A 62 -5.50 3.79 17.65
CA THR A 62 -6.32 4.77 18.36
C THR A 62 -7.74 4.78 17.80
N VAL A 63 -7.91 4.78 16.48
CA VAL A 63 -9.24 4.69 15.84
C VAL A 63 -9.94 3.37 16.22
N ARG A 64 -9.22 2.26 16.23
CA ARG A 64 -9.80 0.93 16.49
C ARG A 64 -10.21 0.70 17.94
N PHE A 65 -9.43 1.20 18.89
CA PHE A 65 -9.57 0.87 20.32
C PHE A 65 -10.11 2.03 21.17
N THR A 66 -10.44 3.18 20.57
CA THR A 66 -11.11 4.28 21.26
C THR A 66 -12.46 4.57 20.61
N ASN A 67 -13.37 5.15 21.39
CA ASN A 67 -14.67 5.63 20.89
C ASN A 67 -14.61 7.11 20.48
N TRP A 68 -13.42 7.66 20.25
CA TRP A 68 -13.25 9.08 19.89
C TRP A 68 -13.62 9.37 18.45
N PHE A 69 -13.65 8.35 17.60
CA PHE A 69 -13.79 8.47 16.14
C PHE A 69 -15.06 7.81 15.61
N THR A 70 -16.21 8.16 16.18
CA THR A 70 -17.51 7.55 15.84
C THR A 70 -18.24 8.21 14.67
N SER A 71 -17.86 9.43 14.31
CA SER A 71 -18.41 10.17 13.16
C SER A 71 -17.37 10.34 12.06
N TYR A 72 -17.83 10.53 10.83
CA TYR A 72 -16.92 10.82 9.72
C TYR A 72 -16.14 12.13 9.93
N ASP A 73 -16.72 13.15 10.57
CA ASP A 73 -16.00 14.41 10.85
C ASP A 73 -14.70 14.18 11.64
N SER A 74 -14.75 13.29 12.63
CA SER A 74 -13.58 12.93 13.43
C SER A 74 -12.58 12.06 12.64
N LEU A 75 -13.07 11.14 11.80
CA LEU A 75 -12.25 10.30 10.92
C LEU A 75 -11.54 11.12 9.84
N PHE A 76 -12.19 12.17 9.31
CA PHE A 76 -11.60 13.09 8.34
C PHE A 76 -10.32 13.73 8.88
N PHE A 77 -10.28 14.15 10.15
CA PHE A 77 -9.05 14.68 10.74
C PHE A 77 -7.95 13.62 10.87
N VAL A 78 -8.31 12.35 11.07
CA VAL A 78 -7.34 11.24 11.06
C VAL A 78 -6.79 11.03 9.65
N GLU A 79 -7.63 11.03 8.62
CA GLU A 79 -7.20 10.93 7.21
C GLU A 79 -6.22 12.05 6.85
N ILE A 80 -6.54 13.29 7.20
CA ILE A 80 -5.66 14.44 6.97
C ILE A 80 -4.35 14.31 7.76
N SER A 81 -4.40 13.80 8.99
CA SER A 81 -3.20 13.58 9.81
C SER A 81 -2.29 12.52 9.19
N LEU A 82 -2.85 11.39 8.74
CA LEU A 82 -2.09 10.35 8.05
C LEU A 82 -1.50 10.87 6.74
N ALA A 83 -2.28 11.59 5.93
CA ALA A 83 -1.80 12.24 4.71
C ALA A 83 -0.66 13.22 4.98
N ALA A 84 -0.76 14.03 6.04
CA ALA A 84 0.30 14.95 6.45
C ALA A 84 1.59 14.22 6.85
N VAL A 85 1.47 13.10 7.60
CA VAL A 85 2.61 12.22 7.92
C VAL A 85 3.20 11.65 6.63
N THR A 86 2.39 11.17 5.68
CA THR A 86 2.86 10.70 4.37
C THR A 86 3.68 11.77 3.67
N VAL A 87 3.12 12.98 3.55
CA VAL A 87 3.73 14.08 2.80
C VAL A 87 5.03 14.53 3.46
N TYR A 88 5.07 14.61 4.79
CA TYR A 88 6.27 14.97 5.53
C TYR A 88 7.42 13.97 5.27
N PHE A 89 7.16 12.66 5.39
CA PHE A 89 8.16 11.64 5.13
C PHE A 89 8.51 11.55 3.64
N ALA A 90 7.54 11.76 2.74
CA ALA A 90 7.79 11.80 1.32
C ALA A 90 8.70 12.98 0.93
N TRP A 91 8.48 14.15 1.53
CA TRP A 91 9.32 15.34 1.34
C TRP A 91 10.74 15.13 1.85
N ARG A 92 10.90 14.50 3.03
CA ARG A 92 12.22 14.16 3.59
C ARG A 92 13.01 13.21 2.68
N ASN A 93 12.32 12.36 1.92
CA ASN A 93 12.90 11.41 0.97
C ASN A 93 12.67 11.82 -0.50
N ARG A 94 12.47 13.12 -0.79
CA ARG A 94 12.06 13.60 -2.11
C ARG A 94 12.96 13.16 -3.26
N ALA A 95 14.26 12.95 -3.01
CA ALA A 95 15.22 12.56 -4.04
C ALA A 95 14.89 11.18 -4.63
N THR A 96 14.46 10.23 -3.78
CA THR A 96 14.11 8.87 -4.20
C THR A 96 12.64 8.73 -4.61
N ILE A 97 11.78 9.65 -4.18
CA ILE A 97 10.33 9.59 -4.45
C ILE A 97 9.93 10.37 -5.72
N LYS A 98 10.57 11.50 -6.03
CA LYS A 98 10.25 12.29 -7.24
C LYS A 98 10.27 11.47 -8.53
N PRO A 99 11.24 10.56 -8.79
CA PRO A 99 11.27 9.80 -10.04
C PRO A 99 10.03 8.92 -10.25
N VAL A 100 9.49 8.37 -9.17
CA VAL A 100 8.43 7.35 -9.23
C VAL A 100 7.02 7.96 -9.24
N LEU A 101 6.93 9.25 -8.92
CA LEU A 101 5.74 10.09 -9.06
C LEU A 101 5.62 10.75 -10.44
N LYS A 102 6.64 10.67 -11.31
CA LYS A 102 6.54 11.24 -12.65
C LYS A 102 5.42 10.53 -13.42
N PHE A 103 4.44 11.32 -13.86
CA PHE A 103 3.37 10.85 -14.72
C PHE A 103 3.88 10.82 -16.17
N ASN A 104 4.63 9.77 -16.53
CA ASN A 104 5.14 9.60 -17.89
C ASN A 104 5.13 8.13 -18.36
N ASN A 105 5.13 7.94 -19.67
CA ASN A 105 5.36 6.66 -20.35
C ASN A 105 4.40 5.52 -19.96
N PHE A 106 3.10 5.81 -19.87
CA PHE A 106 2.09 4.76 -19.67
C PHE A 106 1.95 3.90 -20.91
N ASN A 107 1.92 2.59 -20.70
CA ASN A 107 1.45 1.65 -21.70
C ASN A 107 -0.07 1.54 -21.53
N VAL A 108 -0.82 1.97 -22.54
CA VAL A 108 -2.29 1.98 -22.51
C VAL A 108 -2.86 0.59 -22.27
N LEU A 109 -2.26 -0.46 -22.86
CA LEU A 109 -2.71 -1.84 -22.65
C LEU A 109 -2.51 -2.29 -21.20
N VAL A 110 -1.38 -1.92 -20.59
CA VAL A 110 -1.14 -2.18 -19.16
C VAL A 110 -2.16 -1.42 -18.30
N LEU A 111 -2.43 -0.15 -18.62
CA LEU A 111 -3.42 0.65 -17.91
C LEU A 111 -4.83 0.05 -17.99
N LEU A 112 -5.26 -0.37 -19.18
CA LEU A 112 -6.55 -1.04 -19.37
C LEU A 112 -6.60 -2.37 -18.60
N GLY A 113 -5.52 -3.14 -18.62
CA GLY A 113 -5.41 -4.37 -17.82
C GLY A 113 -5.47 -4.11 -16.31
N VAL A 114 -4.83 -3.04 -15.83
CA VAL A 114 -4.88 -2.60 -14.43
C VAL A 114 -6.30 -2.22 -14.03
N ILE A 115 -7.00 -1.43 -14.85
CA ILE A 115 -8.39 -1.02 -14.60
C ILE A 115 -9.31 -2.24 -14.61
N ALA A 116 -9.29 -3.06 -15.67
CA ALA A 116 -10.13 -4.25 -15.76
C ALA A 116 -9.86 -5.23 -14.61
N GLY A 117 -8.58 -5.45 -14.28
CA GLY A 117 -8.16 -6.27 -13.14
C GLY A 117 -8.66 -5.74 -11.81
N SER A 118 -8.60 -4.42 -11.58
CA SER A 118 -9.10 -3.80 -10.34
C SER A 118 -10.62 -3.94 -10.19
N VAL A 119 -11.40 -3.74 -11.26
CA VAL A 119 -12.86 -3.92 -11.25
C VAL A 119 -13.23 -5.37 -10.99
N ALA A 120 -12.58 -6.31 -11.67
CA ALA A 120 -12.83 -7.74 -11.49
C ALA A 120 -12.50 -8.18 -10.06
N PHE A 121 -11.33 -7.79 -9.55
CA PHE A 121 -10.90 -8.14 -8.20
C PHE A 121 -11.82 -7.49 -7.14
N SER A 122 -12.15 -6.21 -7.29
CA SER A 122 -13.07 -5.51 -6.37
C SER A 122 -14.46 -6.14 -6.34
N THR A 123 -15.00 -6.50 -7.50
CA THR A 123 -16.30 -7.20 -7.59
C THR A 123 -16.28 -8.52 -6.83
N VAL A 124 -15.26 -9.37 -7.08
CA VAL A 124 -15.13 -10.67 -6.40
C VAL A 124 -15.04 -10.50 -4.88
N ILE A 125 -14.23 -9.55 -4.42
CA ILE A 125 -14.06 -9.29 -2.99
C ILE A 125 -15.33 -8.71 -2.37
N SER A 126 -15.97 -7.74 -3.00
CA SER A 126 -17.20 -7.13 -2.50
C SER A 126 -18.33 -8.16 -2.33
N LEU A 127 -18.50 -9.04 -3.32
CA LEU A 127 -19.50 -10.13 -3.25
C LEU A 127 -19.13 -11.16 -2.17
N THR A 128 -17.85 -11.50 -2.04
CA THR A 128 -17.36 -12.46 -1.05
C THR A 128 -17.53 -11.92 0.37
N ILE A 129 -17.18 -10.65 0.61
CA ILE A 129 -17.36 -9.98 1.91
C ILE A 129 -18.85 -9.93 2.26
N LYS A 130 -19.70 -9.53 1.33
CA LYS A 130 -21.16 -9.51 1.55
C LYS A 130 -21.67 -10.89 1.93
N GLN A 131 -21.28 -11.93 1.19
CA GLN A 131 -21.68 -13.30 1.48
C GLN A 131 -21.20 -13.77 2.85
N ILE A 132 -19.94 -13.50 3.22
CA ILE A 132 -19.39 -13.83 4.54
C ILE A 132 -20.15 -13.10 5.65
N ASN A 133 -20.38 -11.79 5.50
CA ASN A 133 -21.07 -10.97 6.50
C ASN A 133 -22.49 -11.47 6.76
N VAL A 134 -23.25 -11.80 5.71
CA VAL A 134 -24.62 -12.31 5.85
C VAL A 134 -24.63 -13.75 6.38
N SER A 135 -23.79 -14.63 5.85
CA SER A 135 -23.85 -16.06 6.19
C SER A 135 -23.20 -16.43 7.52
N ILE A 136 -22.09 -15.79 7.89
CA ILE A 136 -21.33 -16.10 9.10
C ILE A 136 -21.72 -15.15 10.24
N PHE A 137 -21.78 -13.84 9.95
CA PHE A 137 -22.00 -12.83 10.98
C PHE A 137 -23.45 -12.36 11.11
N GLN A 138 -24.32 -12.71 10.15
CA GLN A 138 -25.72 -12.29 10.09
C GLN A 138 -25.89 -10.76 10.15
N VAL A 139 -24.92 -10.02 9.59
CA VAL A 139 -24.95 -8.56 9.49
C VAL A 139 -24.86 -8.17 8.04
N ASP A 140 -25.70 -7.23 7.60
CA ASP A 140 -25.54 -6.55 6.32
C ASP A 140 -24.94 -5.16 6.57
N THR A 141 -23.67 -4.99 6.19
CA THR A 141 -22.92 -3.75 6.42
C THR A 141 -22.88 -2.93 5.15
N SER A 142 -23.38 -1.69 5.21
CA SER A 142 -23.25 -0.72 4.12
C SER A 142 -22.08 0.23 4.33
N LEU A 143 -21.34 0.51 3.26
CA LEU A 143 -20.31 1.55 3.24
C LEU A 143 -20.91 2.95 3.22
N PHE A 144 -22.08 3.12 2.60
CA PHE A 144 -22.76 4.40 2.42
C PHE A 144 -23.42 4.93 3.70
N GLU A 145 -23.87 4.05 4.60
CA GLU A 145 -24.64 4.43 5.80
C GLU A 145 -24.03 5.60 6.60
N PRO A 146 -22.73 5.57 6.95
CA PRO A 146 -22.14 6.63 7.78
C PRO A 146 -22.13 8.00 7.09
N TYR A 147 -22.25 8.04 5.77
CA TYR A 147 -22.15 9.25 4.97
C TYR A 147 -23.50 9.91 4.68
N ARG A 148 -24.63 9.23 4.90
CA ARG A 148 -25.98 9.69 4.52
C ARG A 148 -26.38 11.05 5.09
N ILE A 149 -25.80 11.42 6.23
CA ILE A 149 -26.12 12.65 6.96
C ILE A 149 -25.45 13.91 6.37
N TYR A 150 -24.49 13.76 5.44
CA TYR A 150 -23.76 14.87 4.85
C TYR A 150 -24.46 15.42 3.60
N GLN A 151 -24.20 16.69 3.27
CA GLN A 151 -24.82 17.38 2.12
C GLN A 151 -24.54 16.69 0.78
N PHE A 152 -23.33 16.16 0.60
CA PHE A 152 -22.89 15.47 -0.62
C PHE A 152 -22.41 14.05 -0.29
N PRO A 153 -23.31 13.16 0.15
CA PRO A 153 -22.94 11.93 0.86
C PRO A 153 -22.10 10.99 -0.03
N VAL A 154 -22.46 10.87 -1.31
CA VAL A 154 -21.72 10.06 -2.29
C VAL A 154 -20.32 10.62 -2.55
N LEU A 155 -20.18 11.95 -2.70
CA LEU A 155 -18.88 12.56 -2.98
C LEU A 155 -17.94 12.43 -1.78
N VAL A 156 -18.46 12.63 -0.57
CA VAL A 156 -17.70 12.46 0.68
C VAL A 156 -17.24 11.01 0.83
N MET A 157 -18.13 10.04 0.58
CA MET A 157 -17.78 8.62 0.62
C MET A 157 -16.69 8.25 -0.39
N ILE A 158 -16.83 8.66 -1.66
CA ILE A 158 -15.82 8.38 -2.71
C ILE A 158 -14.49 9.04 -2.37
N TYR A 159 -14.51 10.27 -1.85
CA TYR A 159 -13.32 10.96 -1.40
C TYR A 159 -12.59 10.18 -0.29
N SER A 160 -13.32 9.80 0.77
CA SER A 160 -12.77 9.14 1.96
C SER A 160 -12.35 7.69 1.70
N ILE A 161 -13.17 6.90 1.00
CA ILE A 161 -12.93 5.47 0.80
C ILE A 161 -12.05 5.20 -0.41
N ALA A 162 -12.22 5.96 -1.51
CA ALA A 162 -11.52 5.66 -2.76
C ALA A 162 -10.32 6.57 -3.02
N PHE A 163 -10.52 7.88 -3.01
CA PHE A 163 -9.48 8.81 -3.44
C PHE A 163 -8.34 8.95 -2.42
N MET A 164 -8.67 9.24 -1.16
CA MET A 164 -7.67 9.50 -0.11
C MET A 164 -6.72 8.30 0.10
N PRO A 165 -7.22 7.05 0.29
CA PRO A 165 -6.35 5.90 0.47
C PRO A 165 -5.50 5.62 -0.76
N ALA A 166 -6.10 5.65 -1.96
CA ALA A 166 -5.39 5.34 -3.20
C ALA A 166 -4.19 6.25 -3.46
N VAL A 167 -4.27 7.53 -3.07
CA VAL A 167 -3.15 8.46 -3.23
C VAL A 167 -2.17 8.33 -2.07
N PHE A 168 -2.63 8.51 -0.83
CA PHE A 168 -1.73 8.67 0.31
C PHE A 168 -1.17 7.34 0.81
N GLU A 169 -1.93 6.24 0.76
CA GLU A 169 -1.41 4.93 1.14
C GLU A 169 -0.41 4.40 0.10
N GLU A 170 -0.65 4.62 -1.19
CA GLU A 170 0.35 4.22 -2.20
C GLU A 170 1.65 5.01 -2.07
N ILE A 171 1.58 6.32 -1.78
CA ILE A 171 2.78 7.11 -1.47
C ILE A 171 3.42 6.60 -0.18
N ALA A 172 2.66 6.33 0.88
CA ALA A 172 3.16 5.82 2.15
C ALA A 172 3.88 4.48 2.01
N PHE A 173 3.22 3.48 1.44
CA PHE A 173 3.68 2.10 1.45
C PHE A 173 4.53 1.75 0.23
N ARG A 174 4.22 2.27 -0.96
CA ARG A 174 4.94 1.97 -2.22
C ARG A 174 6.02 2.97 -2.59
N SER A 175 6.12 4.08 -1.85
CA SER A 175 7.21 5.03 -2.00
C SER A 175 8.06 5.14 -0.73
N VAL A 176 7.52 5.64 0.38
CA VAL A 176 8.30 5.90 1.60
C VAL A 176 8.81 4.59 2.20
N LEU A 177 7.90 3.69 2.59
CA LEU A 177 8.27 2.46 3.25
C LEU A 177 9.02 1.50 2.33
N TYR A 178 8.59 1.40 1.06
CA TYR A 178 9.27 0.64 0.02
C TYR A 178 10.74 1.07 -0.13
N ASN A 179 11.00 2.38 -0.26
CA ASN A 179 12.36 2.89 -0.44
C ASN A 179 13.22 2.69 0.81
N TYR A 180 12.63 2.75 2.01
CA TYR A 180 13.37 2.43 3.24
C TYR A 180 13.82 0.97 3.26
N PHE A 181 12.94 0.03 2.92
CA PHE A 181 13.31 -1.40 2.91
C PHE A 181 14.22 -1.78 1.73
N ASN A 182 14.04 -1.16 0.56
CA ASN A 182 14.86 -1.44 -0.63
C ASN A 182 16.32 -0.99 -0.50
N ALA A 183 16.64 -0.22 0.55
CA ALA A 183 18.02 0.15 0.88
C ALA A 183 18.83 -1.04 1.43
N PHE A 184 18.19 -2.10 1.94
CA PHE A 184 18.88 -3.22 2.58
C PHE A 184 18.23 -4.59 2.39
N LEU A 185 17.11 -4.68 1.67
CA LEU A 185 16.44 -5.93 1.31
C LEU A 185 16.41 -6.14 -0.20
N ASP A 186 16.30 -7.39 -0.63
CA ASP A 186 15.97 -7.70 -2.02
C ASP A 186 14.58 -7.14 -2.37
N GLU A 187 14.44 -6.64 -3.59
CA GLU A 187 13.23 -5.93 -4.00
C GLU A 187 11.98 -6.83 -3.99
N ARG A 188 12.10 -8.15 -4.22
CA ARG A 188 10.98 -9.11 -4.06
C ARG A 188 10.54 -9.19 -2.61
N MET A 189 11.49 -9.23 -1.68
CA MET A 189 11.23 -9.22 -0.24
C MET A 189 10.57 -7.90 0.18
N VAL A 190 11.00 -6.77 -0.38
CA VAL A 190 10.35 -5.47 -0.14
C VAL A 190 8.87 -5.51 -0.55
N VAL A 191 8.54 -6.07 -1.72
CA VAL A 191 7.15 -6.21 -2.18
C VAL A 191 6.32 -7.03 -1.19
N MET A 192 6.84 -8.19 -0.76
CA MET A 192 6.14 -9.08 0.18
C MET A 192 5.95 -8.42 1.55
N ILE A 193 7.01 -7.84 2.12
CA ILE A 193 6.98 -7.20 3.44
C ILE A 193 6.07 -5.98 3.45
N THR A 194 6.20 -5.08 2.47
CA THR A 194 5.33 -3.90 2.38
C THR A 194 3.88 -4.28 2.08
N GLY A 195 3.63 -5.36 1.34
CA GLY A 195 2.28 -5.92 1.16
C GLY A 195 1.66 -6.42 2.46
N PHE A 196 2.42 -7.17 3.26
CA PHE A 196 1.97 -7.64 4.58
C PHE A 196 1.75 -6.49 5.56
N ILE A 197 2.70 -5.56 5.64
CA ILE A 197 2.61 -4.39 6.52
C ILE A 197 1.40 -3.51 6.17
N PHE A 198 1.12 -3.33 4.88
CA PHE A 198 -0.10 -2.66 4.41
C PHE A 198 -1.37 -3.37 4.90
N ALA A 199 -1.44 -4.70 4.78
CA ALA A 199 -2.60 -5.45 5.29
C ALA A 199 -2.74 -5.33 6.82
N ALA A 200 -1.62 -5.35 7.55
CA ALA A 200 -1.61 -5.32 9.02
C ALA A 200 -2.21 -4.03 9.63
N ILE A 201 -2.06 -2.87 8.97
CA ILE A 201 -2.63 -1.61 9.49
C ILE A 201 -4.16 -1.56 9.50
N HIS A 202 -4.82 -2.49 8.79
CA HIS A 202 -6.27 -2.57 8.74
C HIS A 202 -6.88 -3.27 9.95
N LEU A 203 -6.05 -3.90 10.80
CA LEU A 203 -6.43 -4.45 12.11
C LEU A 203 -7.64 -5.41 12.08
N ASN A 204 -7.86 -6.08 10.95
CA ASN A 204 -8.91 -7.08 10.78
C ASN A 204 -8.33 -8.36 10.18
N PHE A 205 -8.37 -9.44 10.95
CA PHE A 205 -7.81 -10.74 10.57
C PHE A 205 -8.44 -11.29 9.27
N PHE A 206 -9.75 -11.19 9.10
CA PHE A 206 -10.42 -11.67 7.88
C PHE A 206 -9.95 -10.91 6.66
N SER A 207 -9.74 -9.59 6.80
CA SER A 207 -9.30 -8.74 5.69
C SER A 207 -7.89 -9.01 5.22
N LEU A 208 -7.03 -9.60 6.07
CA LEU A 208 -5.67 -9.98 5.66
C LEU A 208 -5.67 -10.94 4.46
N VAL A 209 -6.69 -11.79 4.35
CA VAL A 209 -6.81 -12.80 3.28
C VAL A 209 -6.79 -12.16 1.89
N TRP A 210 -7.43 -11.00 1.73
CA TRP A 210 -7.45 -10.28 0.44
C TRP A 210 -6.49 -9.10 0.40
N LEU A 211 -6.22 -8.44 1.54
CA LEU A 211 -5.33 -7.29 1.60
C LEU A 211 -3.86 -7.66 1.37
N ILE A 212 -3.41 -8.85 1.77
CA ILE A 212 -2.04 -9.32 1.48
C ILE A 212 -1.84 -9.51 -0.04
N PRO A 213 -2.67 -10.31 -0.75
CA PRO A 213 -2.58 -10.40 -2.22
C PRO A 213 -2.73 -9.05 -2.92
N PHE A 214 -3.67 -8.21 -2.47
CA PHE A 214 -3.85 -6.85 -2.97
C PHE A 214 -2.54 -6.07 -2.85
N GLY A 215 -1.96 -5.98 -1.65
CA GLY A 215 -0.71 -5.25 -1.42
C GLY A 215 0.48 -5.80 -2.23
N ILE A 216 0.62 -7.12 -2.34
CA ILE A 216 1.67 -7.75 -3.14
C ILE A 216 1.50 -7.42 -4.62
N LEU A 217 0.27 -7.42 -5.14
CA LEU A 217 -0.02 -7.08 -6.54
C LEU A 217 0.42 -5.65 -6.86
N ILE A 218 0.03 -4.67 -6.05
CA ILE A 218 0.40 -3.26 -6.29
C ILE A 218 1.89 -3.01 -6.09
N GLY A 219 2.49 -3.66 -5.09
CA GLY A 219 3.94 -3.66 -4.92
C GLY A 219 4.68 -4.23 -6.13
N SER A 220 4.11 -5.26 -6.76
CA SER A 220 4.65 -5.86 -7.98
C SER A 220 4.52 -4.93 -9.20
N LEU A 221 3.41 -4.18 -9.31
CA LEU A 221 3.26 -3.12 -10.33
C LEU A 221 4.32 -2.04 -10.15
N ARG A 222 4.49 -1.56 -8.91
CA ARG A 222 5.51 -0.56 -8.56
C ARG A 222 6.92 -1.03 -8.93
N ARG A 223 7.25 -2.29 -8.61
CA ARG A 223 8.53 -2.93 -8.94
C ARG A 223 8.74 -3.04 -10.45
N LYS A 224 7.76 -3.58 -11.17
CA LYS A 224 7.88 -3.89 -12.60
C LYS A 224 7.96 -2.64 -13.48
N TYR A 225 7.17 -1.62 -13.18
CA TYR A 225 7.01 -0.45 -14.06
C TYR A 225 7.73 0.81 -13.55
N ASN A 226 8.39 0.71 -12.40
CA ASN A 226 9.07 1.81 -11.75
C ASN A 226 8.23 3.10 -11.55
N THR A 227 6.92 2.97 -11.36
CA THR A 227 5.97 4.09 -11.19
C THR A 227 4.91 3.76 -10.14
N LEU A 228 4.41 4.77 -9.44
CA LEU A 228 3.31 4.62 -8.48
C LEU A 228 1.94 4.65 -9.12
N TRP A 229 1.82 5.22 -10.32
CA TRP A 229 0.53 5.56 -10.90
C TRP A 229 -0.33 4.36 -11.28
N TYR A 230 0.27 3.25 -11.73
CA TYR A 230 -0.49 2.02 -11.91
C TYR A 230 -1.09 1.53 -10.60
N GLY A 231 -0.39 1.71 -9.48
CA GLY A 231 -0.88 1.35 -8.17
C GLY A 231 -1.97 2.27 -7.65
N ILE A 232 -1.77 3.59 -7.79
CA ILE A 232 -2.77 4.61 -7.43
C ILE A 232 -4.06 4.38 -8.21
N ILE A 233 -3.98 4.15 -9.52
CA ILE A 233 -5.15 3.89 -10.37
C ILE A 233 -5.81 2.57 -9.99
N PHE A 234 -5.02 1.51 -9.79
CA PHE A 234 -5.55 0.22 -9.35
C PHE A 234 -6.33 0.36 -8.04
N HIS A 235 -5.73 0.98 -7.03
CA HIS A 235 -6.31 1.15 -5.70
C HIS A 235 -7.57 2.03 -5.77
N PHE A 236 -7.50 3.16 -6.48
CA PHE A 236 -8.64 4.06 -6.64
C PHE A 236 -9.83 3.36 -7.30
N VAL A 237 -9.60 2.68 -8.43
CA VAL A 237 -10.67 1.98 -9.14
C VAL A 237 -11.20 0.81 -8.31
N PHE A 238 -10.33 0.07 -7.61
CA PHE A 238 -10.77 -1.01 -6.71
C PHE A 238 -11.73 -0.50 -5.64
N ASN A 239 -11.38 0.57 -4.93
CA ASN A 239 -12.22 1.14 -3.87
C ASN A 239 -13.47 1.84 -4.44
N LEU A 240 -13.35 2.49 -5.60
CA LEU A 240 -14.48 3.12 -6.29
C LEU A 240 -15.50 2.06 -6.73
N THR A 241 -15.05 0.92 -7.28
CA THR A 241 -15.95 -0.18 -7.65
C THR A 241 -16.69 -0.71 -6.41
N ALA A 242 -16.02 -0.86 -5.27
CA ALA A 242 -16.68 -1.28 -4.03
C ALA A 242 -17.74 -0.27 -3.58
N CYS A 243 -17.44 1.04 -3.66
CA CYS A 243 -18.40 2.11 -3.38
C CYS A 243 -19.62 2.05 -4.32
N LEU A 244 -19.40 1.87 -5.62
CA LEU A 244 -20.49 1.82 -6.61
C LEU A 244 -21.39 0.59 -6.43
N ILE A 245 -20.81 -0.56 -6.10
CA ILE A 245 -21.58 -1.78 -5.78
C ILE A 245 -22.45 -1.56 -4.54
N ASP A 246 -21.92 -0.94 -3.49
CA ASP A 246 -22.69 -0.64 -2.27
C ASP A 246 -23.83 0.35 -2.56
N LEU A 247 -23.56 1.43 -3.31
CA LEU A 247 -24.58 2.43 -3.68
C LEU A 247 -25.72 1.83 -4.51
N TYR A 248 -25.39 0.93 -5.45
CA TYR A 248 -26.38 0.19 -6.22
C TYR A 248 -27.22 -0.72 -5.31
N GLY A 249 -26.58 -1.41 -4.36
CA GLY A 249 -27.29 -2.24 -3.37
C GLY A 249 -28.22 -1.45 -2.43
N GLN A 250 -27.89 -0.18 -2.16
CA GLN A 250 -28.68 0.74 -1.34
C GLN A 250 -29.77 1.51 -2.12
N ASN A 251 -29.92 1.27 -3.43
CA ASN A 251 -30.85 1.99 -4.31
C ASN A 251 -30.66 3.52 -4.27
N VAL A 252 -29.42 3.98 -4.15
CA VAL A 252 -29.08 5.43 -4.21
C VAL A 252 -29.11 5.94 -5.65
N PHE A 253 -28.91 5.03 -6.61
CA PHE A 253 -29.00 5.25 -8.05
C PHE A 253 -29.96 4.26 -8.70
#